data_AF-D6WMN6-F1
#
_entry.id   AF-D6WMN6-F1
#
_cell.length_a   1.000
_cell.length_b   1.000
_cell.length_c   1.000
_cell.angle_alpha   90.00
_cell.angle_beta   90.00
_cell.angle_gamma   90.00
#
_symmetry.space_group_name_H-M   'P 1'
#
loop_
_entity.id
_entity.type
_entity.pdbx_description
1 polymer ?
#
loop_
_entity_poly.entity_id
_entity_poly.type
_entity_poly.pdbx_seq_one_letter_code
_entity_poly.pdbx_strand_id
1 'polypeptide(L)'
;MDTETKPRYSPEFKLKAGFFLAGVSGISALVGFGTTLAAAKKQDPKFFGKGMEGSRAMGETGASLALRALGWGTLYAVTGCGILFYTIWKVSGAQNFEEFRYKVGSILPRIPKNEPQGRTEFSGLNDLLNYLQHQKGQKDK
;
A
#
# COMPACT_ATOMS: atom_id res chain seq x y z
N MET A 1 14.33 -1.69 -35.19
CA MET A 1 13.38 -0.67 -34.66
C MET A 1 13.60 -0.65 -33.17
N ASP A 2 14.70 -0.01 -32.80
CA ASP A 2 15.28 -0.06 -31.47
C ASP A 2 14.67 1.09 -30.68
N THR A 3 13.84 0.75 -29.70
CA THR A 3 13.25 1.72 -28.78
C THR A 3 14.34 2.25 -27.86
N GLU A 4 15.01 3.32 -28.29
CA GLU A 4 15.96 4.08 -27.47
C GLU A 4 15.20 4.75 -26.30
N THR A 5 15.04 4.03 -25.19
CA THR A 5 14.53 4.58 -23.94
C THR A 5 15.58 5.46 -23.29
N LYS A 6 15.74 6.69 -23.79
CA LYS A 6 16.50 7.73 -23.12
C LYS A 6 15.85 8.04 -21.76
N PRO A 7 16.57 7.96 -20.62
CA PRO A 7 16.00 8.33 -19.34
C PRO A 7 15.66 9.83 -19.38
N ARG A 8 14.36 10.17 -19.44
CA ARG A 8 13.84 11.55 -19.54
C ARG A 8 14.11 12.40 -18.29
N TYR A 9 14.91 11.91 -17.35
CA TYR A 9 15.03 12.44 -16.01
C TYR A 9 16.34 11.97 -15.37
N SER A 10 17.12 12.93 -14.86
CA SER A 10 18.47 12.67 -14.34
C SER A 10 18.43 11.93 -12.98
N PRO A 11 19.41 11.07 -12.69
CA PRO A 11 19.47 10.28 -11.44
C PRO A 11 19.45 11.16 -10.19
N GLU A 12 20.01 12.36 -10.26
CA GLU A 12 20.01 13.37 -9.19
C GLU A 12 18.62 13.92 -8.86
N PHE A 13 17.77 14.16 -9.86
CA PHE A 13 16.36 14.52 -9.59
C PHE A 13 15.67 13.30 -8.95
N LYS A 14 16.04 12.05 -9.27
CA LYS A 14 15.32 10.83 -8.78
C LYS A 14 15.56 10.69 -7.29
N LEU A 15 16.81 10.94 -6.93
CA LEU A 15 17.24 11.01 -5.56
C LEU A 15 16.52 12.16 -4.80
N LYS A 16 16.50 13.38 -5.35
CA LYS A 16 15.82 14.51 -4.71
C LYS A 16 14.31 14.31 -4.54
N ALA A 17 13.62 13.82 -5.57
CA ALA A 17 12.20 13.52 -5.52
C ALA A 17 11.89 12.38 -4.55
N GLY A 18 12.74 11.34 -4.52
CA GLY A 18 12.61 10.24 -3.57
C GLY A 18 12.73 10.70 -2.12
N PHE A 19 13.73 11.53 -1.78
CA PHE A 19 13.86 12.09 -0.44
C PHE A 19 12.68 12.99 -0.07
N PHE A 20 12.23 13.83 -1.00
CA PHE A 20 11.07 14.69 -0.77
C PHE A 20 9.79 13.87 -0.50
N LEU A 21 9.53 12.86 -1.33
CA LEU A 21 8.35 12.00 -1.18
C LEU A 21 8.41 11.19 0.12
N ALA A 22 9.56 10.62 0.45
CA ALA A 22 9.77 9.90 1.70
C ALA A 22 9.57 10.82 2.92
N GLY A 23 10.05 12.06 2.85
CA GLY A 23 9.86 13.08 3.88
C GLY A 23 8.39 13.42 4.10
N VAL A 24 7.66 13.77 3.04
CA VAL A 24 6.23 14.13 3.17
C VAL A 24 5.38 12.94 3.60
N SER A 25 5.65 11.73 3.08
CA SER A 25 4.98 10.51 3.52
C SER A 25 5.28 10.18 4.99
N GLY A 26 6.53 10.33 5.42
CA GLY A 26 6.92 10.12 6.81
C GLY A 26 6.24 11.10 7.77
N ILE A 27 6.23 12.39 7.43
CA ILE A 27 5.51 13.41 8.22
C ILE A 27 4.02 13.11 8.27
N SER A 28 3.40 12.74 7.14
CA SER A 28 1.98 12.38 7.08
C SER A 28 1.64 11.18 7.96
N ALA A 29 2.47 10.14 7.95
CA ALA A 29 2.30 8.96 8.80
C ALA A 29 2.42 9.29 10.29
N LEU A 30 3.42 10.10 10.69
CA LEU A 30 3.60 10.53 12.07
C LEU A 30 2.43 11.39 12.56
N VAL A 31 1.97 12.33 11.73
CA VAL A 31 0.83 13.18 12.06
C VAL A 31 -0.45 12.34 12.17
N GLY A 32 -0.77 11.48 11.19
CA GLY A 32 -1.97 10.64 11.21
C GLY A 32 -2.00 9.63 12.37
N PHE A 33 -0.85 9.01 12.67
CA PHE A 33 -0.74 8.12 13.82
C PHE A 33 -0.84 8.90 15.14
N GLY A 34 -0.18 10.06 15.24
CA GLY A 34 -0.23 10.93 16.41
C GLY A 34 -1.63 11.48 16.70
N THR A 35 -2.38 11.90 15.67
CA THR A 35 -3.77 12.35 15.84
C THR A 35 -4.67 11.20 16.31
N THR A 36 -4.45 9.99 15.80
CA THR A 36 -5.18 8.78 16.24
C THR A 36 -4.90 8.46 17.71
N LEU A 37 -3.63 8.51 18.13
CA LEU A 37 -3.26 8.32 19.54
C LEU A 37 -3.85 9.43 20.43
N ALA A 38 -3.86 10.67 19.98
CA ALA A 38 -4.43 11.79 20.72
C ALA A 38 -5.97 11.66 20.85
N ALA A 39 -6.65 11.19 19.80
CA ALA A 39 -8.09 10.92 19.84
C ALA A 39 -8.41 9.78 20.82
N ALA A 40 -7.65 8.69 20.79
CA ALA A 40 -7.77 7.58 21.74
C ALA A 40 -7.52 8.04 23.19
N LYS A 41 -6.51 8.89 23.42
CA LYS A 41 -6.21 9.49 24.72
C LYS A 41 -7.34 10.40 25.23
N LYS A 42 -8.05 11.10 24.34
CA LYS A 42 -9.22 11.93 24.70
C LYS A 42 -10.43 11.09 25.09
N GLN A 43 -10.64 9.93 24.45
CA GLN A 43 -11.71 9.00 24.82
C GLN A 43 -11.46 8.35 26.19
N ASP A 44 -10.24 7.89 26.45
CA ASP A 44 -9.92 7.15 27.69
C ASP A 44 -8.67 7.67 28.42
N PRO A 45 -8.69 8.90 28.99
CA PRO A 45 -7.51 9.50 29.60
C PRO A 45 -6.97 8.71 30.80
N LYS A 46 -7.86 8.06 31.57
CA LYS A 46 -7.51 7.34 32.81
C LYS A 46 -6.82 5.99 32.53
N PHE A 47 -7.24 5.28 31.49
CA PHE A 47 -6.66 4.00 31.08
C PHE A 47 -5.47 4.17 30.13
N PHE A 48 -5.49 5.20 29.28
CA PHE A 48 -4.41 5.52 28.35
C PHE A 48 -3.17 6.08 29.07
N GLY A 49 -3.35 6.95 30.07
CA GLY A 49 -2.25 7.46 30.91
C GLY A 49 -1.54 6.33 31.67
N LYS A 50 -2.33 5.42 32.28
CA LYS A 50 -1.81 4.19 32.90
C LYS A 50 -1.15 3.24 31.88
N GLY A 51 -1.57 3.32 30.62
CA GLY A 51 -0.96 2.66 29.46
C GLY A 51 0.41 3.20 29.04
N MET A 52 0.64 4.51 29.23
CA MET A 52 1.88 5.21 28.85
C MET A 52 2.88 5.33 30.01
N GLU A 53 2.40 5.57 31.23
CA GLU A 53 3.19 5.56 32.45
C GLU A 53 3.46 4.10 32.83
N GLY A 54 4.60 3.57 32.39
CA GLY A 54 5.13 2.31 32.88
C GLY A 54 5.38 2.38 34.37
N SER A 55 4.35 2.07 35.17
CA SER A 55 4.49 1.92 36.61
C SER A 55 5.34 0.68 36.88
N ARG A 56 6.58 0.92 37.30
CA ARG A 56 7.59 -0.10 37.67
C ARG A 56 7.16 -1.07 38.78
N ALA A 57 5.95 -0.96 39.32
CA ALA A 57 5.45 -1.75 40.43
C ALA A 57 4.38 -2.80 40.04
N MET A 58 3.85 -2.78 38.82
CA MET A 58 2.87 -3.79 38.38
C MET A 58 2.99 -3.98 36.87
N GLY A 59 2.98 -5.24 36.42
CA GLY A 59 3.36 -5.66 35.06
C GLY A 59 2.90 -4.75 33.91
N GLU A 60 3.74 -4.68 32.87
CA GLU A 60 3.59 -3.84 31.69
C GLU A 60 2.12 -3.71 31.25
N THR A 61 1.62 -2.47 31.24
CA THR A 61 0.24 -2.22 30.85
C THR A 61 0.05 -2.50 29.35
N GLY A 62 -1.09 -3.07 28.96
CA GLY A 62 -1.30 -3.62 27.62
C GLY A 62 -1.07 -2.63 26.46
N ALA A 63 -1.20 -1.33 26.69
CA ALA A 63 -0.90 -0.29 25.70
C ALA A 63 0.61 -0.13 25.44
N SER A 64 1.45 -0.17 26.48
CA SER A 64 2.91 -0.12 26.34
C SER A 64 3.42 -1.38 25.62
N LEU A 65 2.85 -2.53 25.97
CA LEU A 65 3.15 -3.80 25.33
C LEU A 65 2.72 -3.81 23.86
N ALA A 66 1.53 -3.30 23.55
CA ALA A 66 1.02 -3.18 22.19
C ALA A 66 1.84 -2.20 21.34
N LEU A 67 2.27 -1.06 21.89
CA LEU A 67 3.12 -0.11 21.16
C LEU A 67 4.50 -0.69 20.86
N ARG A 68 5.11 -1.44 21.80
CA ARG A 68 6.36 -2.16 21.52
C ARG A 68 6.14 -3.26 20.48
N ALA A 69 5.11 -4.09 20.64
CA ALA A 69 4.79 -5.15 19.67
C ALA A 69 4.51 -4.58 18.27
N LEU A 70 3.78 -3.47 18.18
CA LEU A 70 3.54 -2.75 16.94
C LEU A 70 4.83 -2.19 16.36
N GLY A 71 5.70 -1.58 17.18
CA GLY A 71 7.00 -1.06 16.73
C GLY A 71 7.88 -2.14 16.12
N TRP A 72 8.14 -3.22 16.86
CA TRP A 72 8.92 -4.36 16.35
C TRP A 72 8.24 -5.03 15.16
N GLY A 73 6.92 -5.19 15.20
CA GLY A 73 6.13 -5.75 14.09
C GLY A 73 6.24 -4.92 12.80
N THR A 74 6.22 -3.59 12.91
CA THR A 74 6.36 -2.70 11.74
C THR A 74 7.78 -2.76 11.17
N LEU A 75 8.81 -2.82 12.03
CA LEU A 75 10.19 -3.05 11.61
C LEU A 75 10.35 -4.38 10.87
N TYR A 76 9.86 -5.48 11.45
CA TYR A 76 9.91 -6.80 10.81
C TYR A 76 9.10 -6.85 9.52
N ALA A 77 7.95 -6.17 9.44
CA ALA A 77 7.16 -6.10 8.22
C ALA A 77 7.89 -5.36 7.11
N VAL A 78 8.46 -4.19 7.40
CA VAL A 78 9.21 -3.39 6.41
C VAL A 78 10.49 -4.12 5.98
N THR A 79 11.26 -4.66 6.92
CA THR A 79 12.48 -5.42 6.63
C THR A 79 12.17 -6.73 5.91
N GLY A 80 11.16 -7.48 6.36
CA GLY A 80 10.74 -8.75 5.77
C GLY A 80 10.22 -8.58 4.35
N CYS A 81 9.29 -7.64 4.12
CA CYS A 81 8.84 -7.32 2.77
C CYS A 81 9.99 -6.81 1.90
N GLY A 82 10.86 -5.94 2.43
CA GLY A 82 12.03 -5.44 1.71
C GLY A 82 12.95 -6.56 1.25
N ILE A 83 13.29 -7.50 2.16
CA ILE A 83 14.12 -8.67 1.84
C ILE A 83 13.41 -9.57 0.84
N LEU A 84 12.12 -9.89 1.03
CA LEU A 84 11.35 -10.75 0.13
C LEU A 84 11.32 -10.18 -1.29
N PHE A 85 10.94 -8.91 -1.46
CA PHE A 85 10.93 -8.26 -2.76
C PHE A 85 12.34 -8.12 -3.35
N TYR A 86 13.35 -7.87 -2.52
CA TYR A 86 14.74 -7.85 -2.98
C TYR A 86 15.22 -9.24 -3.43
N THR A 87 14.87 -10.31 -2.72
CA THR A 87 15.19 -11.69 -3.14
C THR A 87 14.45 -12.07 -4.42
N ILE A 88 13.16 -11.70 -4.56
CA ILE A 88 12.42 -11.91 -5.80
C ILE A 88 13.09 -11.14 -6.93
N TRP A 89 13.52 -9.89 -6.71
CA TRP A 89 14.26 -9.10 -7.70
C TRP A 89 15.61 -9.76 -8.04
N LYS A 90 16.37 -10.21 -7.05
CA LYS A 90 17.69 -10.86 -7.22
C LYS A 90 17.61 -12.20 -7.93
N VAL A 91 16.56 -12.99 -7.67
CA VAL A 91 16.33 -14.31 -8.30
C VAL A 91 15.68 -14.16 -9.67
N SER A 92 14.86 -13.13 -9.88
CA SER A 92 14.21 -12.83 -11.16
C SER A 92 15.22 -12.54 -12.27
N GLY A 93 16.39 -11.98 -11.96
CA GLY A 93 17.45 -11.69 -12.95
C GLY A 93 17.04 -10.68 -14.04
N ALA A 94 15.79 -10.22 -14.03
CA ALA A 94 15.24 -9.24 -14.94
C ALA A 94 15.88 -7.88 -14.65
N GLN A 95 16.68 -7.40 -15.60
CA GLN A 95 17.25 -6.06 -15.57
C GLN A 95 16.16 -4.97 -15.65
N ASN A 96 14.92 -5.34 -16.01
CA ASN A 96 13.78 -4.45 -16.13
C ASN A 96 12.44 -5.08 -15.66
N PHE A 97 11.57 -4.28 -15.04
CA PHE A 97 10.20 -4.65 -14.64
C PHE A 97 9.37 -5.22 -15.80
N GLU A 98 9.68 -4.80 -17.02
CA GLU A 98 9.01 -5.25 -18.25
C GLU A 98 9.28 -6.72 -18.56
N GLU A 99 10.50 -7.20 -18.31
CA GLU A 99 10.92 -8.57 -18.58
C GLU A 99 10.37 -9.55 -17.53
N PHE A 100 10.28 -9.10 -16.27
CA PHE A 100 9.56 -9.81 -15.22
C PHE A 100 8.07 -9.93 -15.56
N ARG A 101 7.41 -8.83 -15.95
CA ARG A 101 6.01 -8.83 -16.34
C ARG A 101 5.76 -9.71 -17.56
N TYR A 102 6.69 -9.74 -18.52
CA TYR A 102 6.59 -10.60 -19.70
C TYR A 102 6.73 -12.08 -19.35
N LYS A 103 7.74 -12.47 -18.54
CA LYS A 103 7.92 -13.86 -18.10
C LYS A 103 6.77 -14.35 -17.23
N VAL A 104 6.34 -13.54 -16.25
CA VAL A 104 5.16 -13.86 -15.43
C VAL A 104 3.90 -13.93 -16.29
N GLY A 105 3.72 -13.00 -17.22
CA GLY A 105 2.61 -13.00 -18.17
C GLY A 105 2.62 -14.19 -19.14
N SER A 106 3.78 -14.80 -19.40
CA SER A 106 3.90 -16.03 -20.21
C SER A 106 3.71 -17.32 -19.40
N ILE A 107 3.98 -17.29 -18.08
CA ILE A 107 3.77 -18.41 -17.16
C ILE A 107 2.30 -18.51 -16.76
N LEU A 108 1.60 -17.37 -16.67
CA LEU A 108 0.18 -17.34 -16.44
C LEU A 108 -0.57 -17.79 -17.71
N PRO A 109 -1.47 -18.78 -17.63
CA PRO A 109 -2.26 -19.20 -18.77
C PRO A 109 -3.04 -18.00 -19.30
N ARG A 110 -2.79 -17.63 -20.56
CA ARG A 110 -3.55 -16.57 -21.24
C ARG A 110 -5.01 -16.98 -21.25
N ILE A 111 -5.83 -16.31 -20.43
CA ILE A 111 -7.28 -16.44 -20.51
C ILE A 111 -7.67 -15.97 -21.93
N PRO A 112 -8.23 -16.86 -22.76
CA PRO A 112 -8.73 -16.44 -24.06
C PRO A 112 -9.81 -15.39 -23.82
N LYS A 113 -9.69 -14.25 -24.49
CA LYS A 113 -10.78 -13.27 -24.55
C LYS A 113 -11.91 -13.94 -25.31
N ASN A 114 -12.85 -14.55 -24.58
CA ASN A 114 -14.13 -14.89 -25.16
C ASN A 114 -14.84 -13.58 -25.48
N GLU A 115 -15.52 -13.53 -26.63
CA GLU A 115 -16.40 -12.41 -26.94
C GLU A 115 -17.45 -12.32 -25.82
N PRO A 116 -17.70 -11.13 -25.28
CA PRO A 116 -18.60 -10.97 -24.16
C PRO A 116 -20.03 -11.31 -24.61
N GLN A 117 -20.65 -12.29 -23.94
CA GLN A 117 -21.94 -12.88 -24.33
C GLN A 117 -22.85 -13.18 -23.11
N GLY A 118 -22.59 -12.53 -21.97
CA GLY A 118 -23.50 -12.45 -20.84
C GLY A 118 -23.16 -11.35 -19.80
N ARG A 119 -24.18 -10.99 -19.01
CA ARG A 119 -24.39 -9.98 -17.92
C ARG A 119 -23.22 -9.52 -17.01
N THR A 120 -22.00 -10.05 -17.16
CA THR A 120 -20.78 -9.68 -16.44
C THR A 120 -19.73 -9.02 -17.33
N GLU A 121 -20.13 -8.53 -18.50
CA GLU A 121 -19.25 -8.10 -19.59
C GLU A 121 -18.91 -6.60 -19.64
N PHE A 122 -18.98 -5.92 -18.52
CA PHE A 122 -18.64 -4.50 -18.47
C PHE A 122 -17.18 -4.29 -18.87
N SER A 123 -16.94 -3.43 -19.86
CA SER A 123 -15.58 -3.11 -20.33
C SER A 123 -14.73 -2.41 -19.26
N GLY A 124 -15.36 -1.94 -18.18
CA GLY A 124 -14.70 -1.41 -17.00
C GLY A 124 -15.69 -0.75 -16.03
N LEU A 125 -15.16 -0.15 -14.97
CA LEU A 125 -15.94 0.58 -13.96
C LEU A 125 -16.78 1.73 -14.55
N ASN A 126 -16.32 2.40 -15.61
CA ASN A 126 -17.10 3.43 -16.29
C ASN A 126 -18.35 2.87 -16.97
N ASP A 127 -18.24 1.66 -17.54
CA ASP A 127 -19.36 0.99 -18.20
C ASP A 127 -20.39 0.47 -17.18
N LEU A 128 -19.90 -0.04 -16.05
CA LEU A 128 -20.72 -0.35 -14.87
C LEU A 128 -21.48 0.89 -14.34
N LEU A 129 -20.78 2.01 -14.19
CA LEU A 129 -21.37 3.24 -13.66
C LEU A 129 -22.40 3.83 -14.63
N ASN A 130 -22.13 3.81 -15.94
CA ASN A 130 -23.09 4.20 -16.96
C ASN A 130 -24.35 3.32 -16.94
N TYR A 131 -24.18 2.00 -16.83
CA TYR A 131 -25.31 1.08 -16.72
C TYR A 131 -26.17 1.35 -15.47
N LEU A 132 -25.54 1.56 -14.31
CA LEU A 132 -26.25 1.87 -13.06
C LEU A 132 -26.96 3.22 -13.11
N GLN A 133 -26.33 4.23 -13.73
CA GLN A 133 -26.98 5.53 -13.96
C GLN A 133 -28.19 5.41 -14.88
N HIS A 134 -28.09 4.61 -15.95
CA HIS A 134 -29.19 4.37 -16.88
C HIS A 134 -30.33 3.57 -16.24
N GLN A 135 -30.03 2.57 -15.40
CA GLN A 135 -31.02 1.83 -14.63
C GLN A 135 -31.76 2.72 -13.61
N LYS A 136 -31.03 3.61 -12.92
CA LYS A 136 -31.64 4.49 -11.92
C LYS A 136 -32.59 5.51 -12.55
N GLY A 137 -32.25 6.01 -13.75
CA GLY A 137 -33.10 6.94 -14.50
C GLY A 137 -34.40 6.34 -15.06
N GLN A 138 -34.47 5.02 -15.30
CA GLN A 138 -35.70 4.35 -15.73
C GLN A 138 -36.66 4.02 -14.58
N LYS A 139 -36.17 3.97 -13.33
CA LYS A 139 -36.99 3.60 -12.17
C LYS A 139 -37.74 4.78 -11.52
N ASP A 140 -37.42 6.00 -11.93
CA ASP A 140 -38.05 7.26 -11.51
C ASP A 140 -39.10 7.79 -12.53
N LYS A 141 -39.59 6.94 -13.44
CA LYS A 141 -40.78 7.17 -14.28
C LYS A 141 -41.83 6.11 -13.99
#